data_AF-A0ABD0QVM5-F1
#
_entry.id   AF-A0ABD0QVM5-F1
#
_cell.length_a   1.000
_cell.length_b   1.000
_cell.length_c   1.000
_cell.angle_alpha   90.00
_cell.angle_beta   90.00
_cell.angle_gamma   90.00
#
_symmetry.space_group_name_H-M   'P 1'
#
loop_
_entity.id
_entity.type
_entity.pdbx_description
1 polymer ?
#
loop_
_entity_poly.entity_id
_entity_poly.type
_entity_poly.pdbx_seq_one_letter_code
_entity_poly.pdbx_strand_id
1 'polypeptide(L)'
;HNNLELNTLKTVEMIVDFRRNPPVLTPLSIMDSTVATVETFKFLGSVISQDLEWVTHINSIVKKAQQRLYFLRQLRKFNLPQELLKQFYSAII
;
A
#
# COMPACT_ATOMS: atom_id res chain seq x y z
N HIS A 1 16.87 25.74 -13.93
CA HIS A 1 17.51 25.26 -12.69
C HIS A 1 16.39 24.68 -11.84
N ASN A 2 16.37 23.37 -11.57
CA ASN A 2 15.28 22.74 -10.83
C ASN A 2 15.68 22.66 -9.34
N ASN A 3 14.95 23.37 -8.49
CA ASN A 3 15.16 23.44 -7.04
C ASN A 3 14.48 22.25 -6.34
N LEU A 4 14.86 21.02 -6.71
CA LEU A 4 14.36 19.83 -6.05
C LEU A 4 15.24 19.52 -4.83
N GLU A 5 14.67 19.66 -3.65
CA GLU A 5 15.30 19.30 -2.39
C GLU A 5 14.70 18.00 -1.84
N LEU A 6 15.56 17.14 -1.30
CA LEU A 6 15.15 15.87 -0.73
C LEU A 6 14.60 16.06 0.68
N ASN A 7 13.40 15.54 0.93
CA ASN A 7 12.82 15.53 2.26
C ASN A 7 13.23 14.24 3.01
N THR A 8 14.29 14.35 3.81
CA THR A 8 14.83 13.24 4.60
C THR A 8 13.81 12.66 5.57
N LEU A 9 12.93 13.48 6.16
CA LEU A 9 11.88 13.05 7.10
C LEU A 9 10.82 12.14 6.45
N LYS A 10 10.64 12.23 5.13
CA LYS A 10 9.71 11.37 4.37
C LYS A 10 10.42 10.23 3.64
N THR A 11 11.74 10.17 3.72
CA THR A 11 12.54 9.13 3.08
C THR A 11 12.65 7.94 4.03
N VAL A 12 12.46 6.75 3.48
CA VAL A 12 12.63 5.48 4.18
C VAL A 12 13.48 4.57 3.31
N GLU A 13 14.19 3.64 3.94
CA GLU A 13 14.98 2.63 3.26
C GLU A 13 14.21 1.31 3.27
N MET A 14 14.08 0.68 2.09
CA MET A 14 13.58 -0.69 1.98
C MET A 14 14.73 -1.56 1.47
N ILE A 15 15.15 -2.52 2.29
CA ILE A 15 16.26 -3.40 1.97
C ILE A 15 15.70 -4.67 1.35
N VAL A 16 16.13 -4.99 0.13
CA VAL A 16 15.73 -6.21 -0.57
C VAL A 16 16.97 -7.09 -0.73
N ASP A 17 17.07 -8.15 0.08
CA ASP A 17 18.21 -9.07 0.09
C ASP A 17 17.77 -10.52 0.29
N PHE A 18 18.00 -11.36 -0.71
CA PHE A 18 17.63 -12.79 -0.72
C PHE A 18 18.82 -13.72 -0.51
N ARG A 19 19.99 -13.19 -0.15
CA ARG A 19 21.17 -14.02 0.16
C ARG A 19 20.89 -14.87 1.40
N ARG A 20 21.37 -16.12 1.42
CA ARG A 20 21.26 -17.02 2.59
C ARG A 20 21.98 -16.49 3.82
N ASN A 21 23.10 -15.79 3.60
CA ASN A 21 23.91 -15.14 4.63
C ASN A 21 24.03 -13.65 4.27
N PRO A 22 23.01 -12.84 4.57
CA PRO A 22 23.08 -11.41 4.30
C PRO A 22 24.12 -10.75 5.21
N PRO A 23 24.90 -9.79 4.70
CA PRO A 23 25.82 -9.03 5.55
C PRO A 23 25.04 -8.14 6.50
N VAL A 24 25.66 -7.78 7.63
CA VAL A 24 25.14 -6.72 8.49
C VAL A 24 25.27 -5.40 7.73
N LEU A 25 24.15 -4.74 7.48
CA LEU A 25 24.10 -3.45 6.82
C LEU A 25 24.24 -2.33 7.85
N THR A 26 25.07 -1.34 7.55
CA THR A 26 25.17 -0.12 8.34
C THR A 26 23.98 0.79 8.07
N PRO A 27 23.39 1.46 9.08
CA PRO A 27 22.25 2.36 8.87
C PRO A 27 22.55 3.44 7.82
N LEU A 28 21.65 3.59 6.84
CA LEU A 28 21.74 4.65 5.85
C LEU A 28 21.54 6.02 6.51
N SER A 29 22.43 6.97 6.23
CA SER A 29 22.29 8.36 6.69
C SER A 29 22.33 9.32 5.51
N ILE A 30 21.40 10.28 5.48
CA ILE A 30 21.29 11.32 4.46
C ILE A 30 21.26 12.67 5.18
N MET A 31 22.14 13.61 4.81
CA MET A 31 22.27 14.93 5.47
C MET A 31 22.38 14.78 7.00
N ASP A 32 23.25 13.90 7.46
CA ASP A 32 23.49 13.56 8.87
C ASP A 32 22.25 13.04 9.65
N SER A 33 21.19 12.69 8.92
CA SER A 33 19.97 12.09 9.48
C SER A 33 19.88 10.62 9.09
N THR A 34 19.78 9.74 10.09
CA THR A 34 19.57 8.31 9.85
C THR A 34 18.18 8.08 9.22
N VAL A 35 18.15 7.32 8.14
CA VAL A 35 16.93 6.94 7.43
C VAL A 35 16.34 5.69 8.08
N ALA A 36 15.04 5.71 8.36
CA ALA A 36 14.36 4.57 8.93
C ALA A 36 14.19 3.44 7.90
N THR A 37 14.43 2.21 8.31
CA THR A 37 14.17 1.02 7.50
C THR A 37 12.71 0.60 7.61
N VAL A 38 12.13 0.10 6.51
CA VAL A 38 10.76 -0.40 6.45
C VAL A 38 10.66 -1.73 5.72
N GLU A 39 9.77 -2.59 6.21
CA GLU A 39 9.48 -3.88 5.57
C GLU A 39 8.47 -3.74 4.43
N THR A 40 7.53 -2.80 4.55
CA THR A 40 6.52 -2.53 3.52
C THR A 40 6.36 -1.03 3.30
N PHE A 41 6.08 -0.65 2.06
CA PHE A 41 5.90 0.74 1.69
C PHE A 41 4.82 0.89 0.62
N LYS A 42 3.94 1.88 0.78
CA LYS A 42 2.91 2.18 -0.21
C LYS A 42 3.44 3.18 -1.24
N PHE A 43 3.65 2.71 -2.46
CA PHE A 43 4.11 3.52 -3.57
C PHE A 43 3.09 3.52 -4.71
N LEU A 44 2.65 4.72 -5.12
CA LEU A 44 1.69 4.93 -6.23
C LEU A 44 0.41 4.08 -6.16
N GLY A 45 -0.05 3.74 -4.95
CA GLY A 45 -1.26 2.94 -4.74
C GLY A 45 -1.01 1.44 -4.52
N SER A 46 0.20 0.97 -4.84
CA SER A 46 0.64 -0.41 -4.59
C SER A 46 1.40 -0.52 -3.28
N VAL A 47 1.33 -1.68 -2.64
CA VAL A 47 2.16 -1.97 -1.46
C VAL A 47 3.31 -2.83 -1.94
N ILE A 48 4.52 -2.34 -1.75
CA ILE A 48 5.77 -3.06 -2.01
C ILE A 48 6.22 -3.63 -0.68
N SER A 49 6.71 -4.86 -0.69
CA SER A 49 7.23 -5.56 0.47
C SER A 49 8.70 -5.93 0.22
N GLN A 50 9.52 -5.93 1.27
CA GLN A 50 10.95 -6.23 1.19
C GLN A 50 11.25 -7.66 0.70
N ASP A 51 10.35 -8.59 1.00
CA ASP A 51 10.37 -9.99 0.54
C ASP A 51 9.86 -10.15 -0.90
N LEU A 52 9.44 -9.05 -1.53
CA LEU A 52 8.78 -8.99 -2.84
C LEU A 52 7.54 -9.89 -2.94
N GLU A 53 6.94 -10.26 -1.81
CA GLU A 53 5.67 -10.96 -1.79
C GLU A 53 4.50 -9.99 -1.95
N TRP A 54 3.47 -10.44 -2.65
CA TRP A 54 2.28 -9.64 -2.92
C TRP A 54 1.20 -9.79 -1.86
N VAL A 55 1.41 -10.62 -0.83
CA VAL A 55 0.40 -10.97 0.18
C VAL A 55 -0.19 -9.72 0.83
N THR A 56 0.66 -8.80 1.28
CA THR A 56 0.22 -7.54 1.91
C THR A 56 -0.61 -6.67 0.96
N HIS A 57 -0.19 -6.57 -0.30
CA HIS A 57 -0.92 -5.81 -1.31
C HIS A 57 -2.28 -6.44 -1.63
N ILE A 58 -2.31 -7.75 -1.87
CA ILE A 58 -3.52 -8.54 -2.15
C ILE A 58 -4.50 -8.40 -0.97
N ASN A 59 -4.03 -8.60 0.26
CA ASN A 59 -4.87 -8.46 1.46
C ASN A 59 -5.47 -7.05 1.58
N SER A 60 -4.69 -6.00 1.28
CA SER A 60 -5.19 -4.63 1.23
C SER A 60 -6.28 -4.43 0.17
N ILE A 61 -6.12 -4.99 -1.05
CA ILE A 61 -7.13 -4.92 -2.11
C ILE A 61 -8.39 -5.68 -1.70
N VAL A 62 -8.24 -6.93 -1.25
CA VAL A 62 -9.35 -7.80 -0.84
C VAL A 62 -10.16 -7.13 0.27
N LYS A 63 -9.50 -6.57 1.29
CA LYS A 63 -10.18 -5.85 2.39
C LYS A 63 -11.02 -4.68 1.87
N LYS A 64 -10.48 -3.88 0.94
CA LYS A 64 -11.22 -2.77 0.32
C LYS A 64 -12.42 -3.26 -0.49
N ALA A 65 -12.23 -4.30 -1.31
CA ALA A 65 -13.31 -4.89 -2.08
C ALA A 65 -14.42 -5.46 -1.18
N GLN A 66 -14.05 -6.15 -0.10
CA GLN A 66 -14.99 -6.68 0.89
C GLN A 66 -15.80 -5.58 1.57
N GLN A 67 -15.18 -4.46 1.96
CA GLN A 67 -15.88 -3.31 2.53
C GLN A 67 -16.92 -2.73 1.55
N ARG A 68 -16.54 -2.56 0.28
CA ARG A 68 -17.43 -2.05 -0.78
C ARG A 68 -18.59 -3.00 -1.05
N LEU A 69 -18.31 -4.30 -1.15
CA LEU A 69 -19.32 -5.34 -1.31
C LEU A 69 -20.24 -5.46 -0.09
N TYR A 70 -19.74 -5.20 1.11
CA TYR A 70 -20.57 -5.17 2.31
C TYR A 70 -21.66 -4.10 2.19
N PHE A 71 -21.31 -2.87 1.80
CA PHE A 71 -22.32 -1.82 1.58
C PHE A 71 -23.33 -2.21 0.50
N LEU A 72 -22.88 -2.77 -0.62
CA LEU A 72 -23.79 -3.25 -1.67
C LEU A 72 -24.77 -4.31 -1.14
N ARG A 73 -24.30 -5.26 -0.32
CA ARG A 73 -25.16 -6.27 0.33
C ARG A 73 -26.15 -5.63 1.29
N GLN A 74 -25.72 -4.63 2.06
CA GLN A 74 -26.60 -3.90 2.97
C GLN A 74 -27.69 -3.15 2.21
N LEU A 75 -27.35 -2.44 1.14
CA LEU A 75 -28.34 -1.76 0.28
C LEU A 75 -29.34 -2.74 -0.33
N ARG A 76 -28.87 -3.91 -0.77
CA ARG A 76 -29.76 -4.99 -1.24
C ARG A 76 -30.74 -5.44 -0.16
N LYS A 77 -30.30 -5.57 1.10
CA LYS A 77 -31.17 -5.92 2.24
C LYS A 77 -32.26 -4.87 2.52
N PHE A 78 -31.99 -3.60 2.20
CA PHE A 78 -32.98 -2.52 2.28
C PHE A 78 -33.92 -2.46 1.06
N ASN A 79 -33.89 -3.47 0.18
CA ASN A 79 -34.75 -3.58 -1.00
C ASN A 79 -34.63 -2.39 -1.97
N LEU A 80 -33.43 -1.82 -2.10
CA LEU A 80 -33.21 -0.80 -3.12
C LEU A 80 -33.47 -1.35 -4.53
N PRO A 81 -34.00 -0.52 -5.45
CA PRO A 81 -34.16 -0.88 -6.85
C PRO A 81 -32.87 -1.42 -7.48
N GLN A 82 -33.01 -2.43 -8.33
CA GLN A 82 -31.87 -3.07 -8.99
C GLN A 82 -31.01 -2.07 -9.78
N GLU A 83 -31.63 -1.07 -10.41
CA GLU A 83 -30.91 -0.02 -11.14
C GLU A 83 -30.01 0.82 -10.22
N LEU A 84 -30.47 1.13 -9.01
CA LEU A 84 -29.63 1.83 -8.02
C LEU A 84 -28.48 0.93 -7.51
N LEU A 85 -28.72 -0.38 -7.34
CA LEU A 85 -27.66 -1.32 -6.95
C LEU A 85 -26.59 -1.45 -8.04
N LYS A 86 -26.98 -1.47 -9.32
CA LYS A 86 -26.04 -1.48 -10.46
C LYS A 86 -25.22 -0.19 -10.50
N GLN A 87 -25.86 0.97 -10.38
CA GLN A 87 -25.18 2.26 -10.33
C GLN A 87 -24.18 2.33 -9.18
N PHE A 88 -24.58 1.88 -7.99
CA PHE A 88 -23.70 1.81 -6.82
C PHE A 88 -22.49 0.89 -7.05
N TYR A 89 -22.72 -0.31 -7.61
CA TYR A 89 -21.64 -1.25 -7.95
C TYR A 89 -20.62 -0.60 -8.88
N SER A 90 -21.05 -0.03 -10.01
CA SER A 90 -20.16 0.59 -11.00
C SER A 90 -19.40 1.81 -10.48
N ALA A 91 -19.96 2.55 -9.53
CA ALA A 91 -19.32 3.75 -8.99
C ALA A 91 -18.24 3.44 -7.94
N ILE A 92 -18.40 2.34 -7.20
CA ILE A 92 -17.63 2.10 -5.98
C ILE A 92 -16.73 0.89 -6.08
N ILE A 93 -17.09 -0.14 -6.85
CA ILE A 93 -16.27 -1.34 -7.03
C ILE A 93 -15.32 -1.12 -8.18
#